data_AF-A0A917PEY7-F1
#
_entry.id   AF-A0A917PEY7-F1
#
_cell.length_a   1.000
_cell.length_b   1.000
_cell.length_c   1.000
_cell.angle_alpha   90.00
_cell.angle_beta   90.00
_cell.angle_gamma   90.00
#
_symmetry.space_group_name_H-M   'P 1'
#
loop_
_entity.id
_entity.type
_entity.pdbx_description
1 polymer ?
#
loop_
_entity_poly.entity_id
_entity_poly.type
_entity_poly.pdbx_seq_one_letter_code
_entity_poly.pdbx_strand_id
1 'polypeptide(L)'
;MGGYKRLDVRTFLNELADDFEELLQSRQELNERLALMEGRLAEYRQSEDDLRRAVVSAERIAQELRENARKEAELITTQAEAYRDSVTQQANARSVGLEARHEARTGELEMAHRARSTELEAAHQGRSTQLEASYRARFSDLEAQYHRRHRELEQGLAARTAHLESVFSQRHNELTTLLSRARDEQGQFVAQYRALVASFYELASRHAQPEGSPLPTELPQGTAVPLPEGTQSLLPPAPNEPVSALSAATPDAPEDGEDRSAVARVTEQQFV
;
A
#
# COMPACT_ATOMS: atom_id res chain seq x y z
N MET A 1 23.33 44.28 -166.76
CA MET A 1 23.85 44.49 -165.39
C MET A 1 22.70 44.96 -164.52
N GLY A 2 22.03 44.01 -163.85
CA GLY A 2 20.89 44.29 -162.99
C GLY A 2 21.35 45.00 -161.72
N GLY A 3 20.92 46.26 -161.55
CA GLY A 3 21.17 47.05 -160.35
C GLY A 3 19.86 47.29 -159.62
N TYR A 4 19.88 47.13 -158.30
CA TYR A 4 18.71 47.34 -157.44
C TYR A 4 18.21 48.80 -157.53
N LYS A 5 16.88 48.98 -157.53
CA LYS A 5 16.23 50.29 -157.62
C LYS A 5 16.49 51.09 -156.35
N ARG A 6 17.05 52.30 -156.50
CA ARG A 6 17.50 53.18 -155.40
C ARG A 6 16.40 53.58 -154.42
N LEU A 7 15.16 53.66 -154.90
CA LEU A 7 13.98 53.98 -154.08
C LEU A 7 13.61 52.79 -153.19
N ASP A 8 13.46 51.59 -153.77
CA ASP A 8 13.15 50.35 -153.06
C ASP A 8 14.19 50.02 -151.99
N VAL A 9 15.48 50.22 -152.27
CA VAL A 9 16.57 50.04 -151.29
C VAL A 9 16.45 51.02 -150.12
N ARG A 10 16.02 52.27 -150.38
CA ARG A 10 15.89 53.29 -149.35
C ARG A 10 14.65 53.10 -148.47
N THR A 11 13.55 52.64 -149.05
CA THR A 11 12.36 52.25 -148.30
C THR A 11 12.66 51.06 -147.39
N PHE A 12 13.36 50.05 -147.92
CA PHE A 12 13.81 48.88 -147.13
C PHE A 12 14.77 49.27 -145.99
N LEU A 13 15.72 50.18 -146.22
CA LEU A 13 16.61 50.65 -145.16
C LEU A 13 15.91 51.47 -144.06
N ASN A 14 14.82 52.17 -144.39
CA ASN A 14 14.01 52.87 -143.39
C ASN A 14 13.17 51.89 -142.57
N GLU A 15 12.48 50.93 -143.21
CA GLU A 15 11.76 49.86 -142.49
C GLU A 15 12.71 49.07 -141.58
N LEU A 16 13.91 48.73 -142.08
CA LEU A 16 14.93 48.06 -141.28
C LEU A 16 15.39 48.92 -140.09
N ALA A 17 15.51 50.24 -140.27
CA ALA A 17 15.90 51.15 -139.18
C ALA A 17 14.81 51.23 -138.11
N ASP A 18 13.54 51.35 -138.51
CA ASP A 18 12.39 51.38 -137.60
C ASP A 18 12.27 50.06 -136.81
N ASP A 19 12.41 48.91 -137.49
CA ASP A 19 12.43 47.58 -136.85
C ASP A 19 13.60 47.44 -135.85
N PHE A 20 14.77 47.97 -136.19
CA PHE A 20 15.93 47.97 -135.27
C PHE A 20 15.71 48.88 -134.07
N GLU A 21 15.05 50.03 -134.25
CA GLU A 21 14.73 50.94 -133.15
C GLU A 21 13.70 50.33 -132.19
N GLU A 22 12.64 49.70 -132.72
CA GLU A 22 11.66 48.96 -131.92
C GLU A 22 12.31 47.78 -131.18
N LEU A 23 13.20 47.04 -131.85
CA LEU A 23 13.96 45.95 -131.23
C LEU A 23 14.88 46.45 -130.09
N LEU A 24 15.54 47.60 -130.27
CA LEU A 24 16.41 48.19 -129.26
C LEU A 24 15.61 48.69 -128.04
N GLN A 25 14.46 49.33 -128.26
CA GLN A 25 13.55 49.73 -127.18
C GLN A 25 13.04 48.51 -126.41
N SER A 26 12.54 47.49 -127.12
CA SER A 26 12.08 46.24 -126.52
C SER A 26 13.19 45.56 -125.71
N ARG A 27 14.41 45.53 -126.23
CA ARG A 27 15.59 45.03 -125.50
C ARG A 27 15.87 45.83 -124.24
N GLN A 28 15.75 47.15 -124.29
CA GLN A 28 15.96 48.00 -123.12
C GLN A 28 14.89 47.76 -122.04
N GLU A 29 13.61 47.73 -122.42
CA GLU A 29 12.51 47.42 -121.49
C GLU A 29 12.63 46.03 -120.86
N LEU A 30 13.02 45.03 -121.65
CA LEU A 30 13.30 43.69 -121.17
C LEU A 30 14.43 43.68 -120.16
N ASN A 31 15.54 44.39 -120.44
CA ASN A 31 16.66 44.49 -119.51
C ASN A 31 16.28 45.20 -118.20
N GLU A 32 15.48 46.29 -118.27
CA GLU A 32 15.00 46.99 -117.08
C GLU A 32 14.10 46.09 -116.22
N ARG A 33 13.19 45.33 -116.84
CA ARG A 33 12.39 44.31 -116.15
C ARG A 33 13.27 43.21 -115.55
N LEU A 34 14.29 42.75 -116.27
CA LEU A 34 15.22 41.73 -115.80
C LEU A 34 15.95 42.22 -114.54
N ALA A 35 16.51 43.42 -114.57
CA ALA A 35 17.19 44.04 -113.44
C ALA A 35 16.26 44.22 -112.22
N LEU A 36 15.01 44.64 -112.44
CA LEU A 36 14.03 44.77 -111.36
C LEU A 36 13.64 43.41 -110.76
N MET A 37 13.46 42.38 -111.58
CA MET A 37 13.18 41.02 -111.12
C MET A 37 14.38 40.41 -110.39
N GLU A 38 15.60 40.64 -110.86
CA GLU A 38 16.83 40.23 -110.18
C GLU A 38 16.98 40.91 -108.81
N GLY A 39 16.66 42.21 -108.71
CA GLY A 39 16.64 42.94 -107.44
C GLY A 39 15.64 42.35 -106.45
N ARG A 40 14.40 42.11 -106.88
CA ARG A 40 13.37 41.46 -106.04
C ARG A 40 13.78 40.05 -105.64
N LEU A 41 14.40 39.28 -106.53
CA LEU A 41 14.90 37.94 -106.23
C LEU A 41 15.98 37.99 -105.15
N ALA A 42 16.87 38.99 -105.20
CA ALA A 42 17.89 39.20 -104.18
C ALA A 42 17.28 39.56 -102.82
N GLU A 43 16.29 40.46 -102.79
CA GLU A 43 15.54 40.79 -101.56
C GLU A 43 14.83 39.57 -100.97
N TYR A 44 14.17 38.76 -101.80
CA TYR A 44 13.51 37.55 -101.33
C TYR A 44 14.50 36.54 -100.75
N ARG A 45 15.65 36.32 -101.42
CA ARG A 45 16.71 35.46 -100.88
C ARG A 45 17.23 35.95 -99.54
N GLN A 46 17.47 37.25 -99.40
CA GLN A 46 17.90 37.84 -98.15
C GLN A 46 16.85 37.62 -97.04
N SER A 47 15.57 37.84 -97.34
CA SER A 47 14.48 37.62 -96.38
C SER A 47 14.33 36.14 -95.99
N GLU A 48 14.53 35.22 -96.93
CA GLU A 48 14.51 33.78 -96.68
C GLU A 48 15.68 33.38 -95.76
N ASP A 49 16.86 33.96 -95.97
CA ASP A 49 18.03 33.73 -95.11
C ASP A 49 17.81 34.30 -93.70
N ASP A 50 17.19 35.47 -93.57
CA ASP A 50 16.80 36.04 -92.26
C ASP A 50 15.78 35.15 -91.54
N LEU A 51 14.76 34.65 -92.25
CA LEU A 51 13.78 33.72 -91.70
C LEU A 51 14.43 32.39 -91.28
N ARG A 52 15.33 31.84 -92.09
CA ARG A 52 16.10 30.63 -91.72
C ARG A 52 16.92 30.85 -90.46
N ARG A 53 17.63 31.98 -90.37
CA ARG A 53 18.37 32.36 -89.15
C ARG A 53 17.45 32.48 -87.94
N ALA A 54 16.29 33.12 -88.10
CA ALA A 54 15.31 33.28 -87.03
C ALA A 54 14.77 31.93 -86.55
N VAL A 55 14.41 31.01 -87.46
CA VAL A 55 13.93 29.67 -87.12
C VAL A 55 14.99 28.87 -86.35
N VAL A 56 16.23 28.84 -86.84
CA VAL A 56 17.33 28.15 -86.15
C VAL A 56 17.57 28.75 -84.76
N SER A 57 17.50 30.08 -84.63
CA SER A 57 17.63 30.73 -83.32
C SER A 57 16.48 30.38 -82.37
N ALA A 58 15.24 30.32 -82.86
CA ALA A 58 14.07 29.97 -82.09
C ALA A 58 14.11 28.51 -81.63
N GLU A 59 14.56 27.59 -82.50
CA GLU A 59 14.79 26.18 -82.14
C GLU A 59 15.85 26.05 -81.05
N ARG A 60 16.96 26.79 -81.17
CA ARG A 60 18.02 26.81 -80.15
C ARG A 60 17.50 27.31 -78.81
N ILE A 61 16.78 28.44 -78.80
CA ILE A 61 16.17 29.01 -77.58
C ILE A 61 15.16 28.02 -76.97
N ALA A 62 14.34 27.38 -77.80
CA ALA A 62 13.38 26.38 -77.32
C ALA A 62 14.08 25.17 -76.69
N GLN A 63 15.20 24.73 -77.25
CA GLN A 63 16.01 23.66 -76.70
C GLN A 63 16.64 24.06 -75.36
N GLU A 64 17.27 25.24 -75.29
CA GLU A 64 17.85 25.81 -74.06
C GLU A 64 16.79 25.97 -72.96
N LEU A 65 15.59 26.44 -73.31
CA LEU A 65 14.47 26.58 -72.37
C LEU A 65 14.00 25.23 -71.83
N ARG A 66 13.91 24.19 -72.69
CA ARG A 66 13.55 22.84 -72.26
C ARG A 66 14.60 22.24 -71.32
N GLU A 67 15.89 22.44 -71.61
CA GLU A 67 16.97 21.96 -70.75
C GLU A 67 16.97 22.68 -69.40
N ASN A 68 16.77 23.99 -69.39
CA ASN A 68 16.69 24.77 -68.15
C ASN A 68 15.46 24.38 -67.31
N ALA A 69 14.29 24.24 -67.94
CA ALA A 69 13.08 23.79 -67.24
C ALA A 69 13.25 22.39 -66.64
N ARG A 70 13.95 21.47 -67.32
CA ARG A 70 14.28 20.15 -66.78
C ARG A 70 15.20 20.25 -65.56
N LYS A 71 16.27 21.04 -65.65
CA LYS A 71 17.19 21.26 -64.53
C LYS A 71 16.49 21.90 -63.33
N GLU A 72 15.62 22.88 -63.56
CA GLU A 72 14.82 23.51 -62.50
C GLU A 72 13.84 22.52 -61.87
N ALA A 73 13.17 21.68 -62.67
CA ALA A 73 12.29 20.64 -62.15
C ALA A 73 13.06 19.64 -61.27
N GLU A 74 14.22 19.16 -61.72
CA GLU A 74 15.10 18.27 -60.95
C GLU A 74 15.60 18.94 -59.65
N LEU A 75 15.94 20.22 -59.71
CA LEU A 75 16.35 21.00 -58.54
C LEU A 75 15.20 21.16 -57.54
N ILE A 76 13.99 21.44 -58.01
CA ILE A 76 12.80 21.52 -57.15
C ILE A 76 12.52 20.17 -56.49
N THR A 77 12.60 19.06 -57.23
CA THR A 77 12.36 17.73 -56.67
C THR A 77 13.40 17.36 -55.62
N THR A 78 14.68 17.62 -55.89
CA THR A 78 15.77 17.32 -54.95
C THR A 78 15.67 18.19 -53.69
N GLN A 79 15.31 19.47 -53.81
CA GLN A 79 15.06 20.34 -52.67
C GLN A 79 13.84 19.88 -51.85
N ALA A 80 12.76 19.47 -52.51
CA ALA A 80 11.56 18.96 -51.83
C ALA A 80 11.85 17.66 -51.07
N GLU A 81 12.65 16.75 -51.64
CA GLU A 81 13.10 15.52 -50.99
C GLU A 81 13.99 15.81 -49.79
N ALA A 82 15.00 16.68 -49.95
CA ALA A 82 15.86 17.08 -48.84
C ALA A 82 15.06 17.74 -47.70
N TYR A 83 14.08 18.58 -48.04
CA TYR A 83 13.19 19.19 -47.05
C TYR A 83 12.33 18.14 -46.35
N ARG A 84 11.69 17.24 -47.09
CA ARG A 84 10.92 16.12 -46.54
C ARG A 84 11.74 15.30 -45.55
N ASP A 85 12.96 14.94 -45.93
CA ASP A 85 13.83 14.10 -45.11
C ASP A 85 14.24 14.84 -43.84
N SER A 86 14.57 16.14 -43.94
CA SER A 86 14.89 16.97 -42.78
C SER A 86 13.70 17.07 -41.80
N VAL A 87 12.47 17.26 -42.31
CA VAL A 87 11.26 17.36 -41.50
C VAL A 87 10.97 16.02 -40.83
N THR A 88 11.12 14.91 -41.57
CA THR A 88 10.89 13.56 -41.06
C THR A 88 11.91 13.21 -39.97
N GLN A 89 13.18 13.54 -40.19
CA GLN A 89 14.23 13.34 -39.18
C GLN A 89 13.98 14.17 -37.92
N GLN A 90 13.56 15.43 -38.07
CA GLN A 90 13.21 16.29 -36.94
C GLN A 90 11.96 15.80 -36.21
N ALA A 91 10.97 15.27 -36.92
CA ALA A 91 9.78 14.66 -36.32
C ALA A 91 10.15 13.40 -35.52
N ASN A 92 10.96 12.51 -36.11
CA ASN A 92 11.44 11.30 -35.43
C ASN A 92 12.27 11.62 -34.19
N ALA A 93 13.21 12.57 -34.28
CA ALA A 93 13.99 13.02 -33.14
C ALA A 93 13.12 13.60 -32.01
N ARG A 94 12.06 14.34 -32.38
CA ARG A 94 11.07 14.85 -31.42
C ARG A 94 10.28 13.71 -30.78
N SER A 95 9.80 12.74 -31.55
CA SER A 95 9.06 11.59 -31.01
C SER A 95 9.91 10.79 -30.02
N VAL A 96 11.15 10.44 -30.40
CA VAL A 96 12.09 9.73 -29.50
C VAL A 96 12.35 10.55 -28.22
N GLY A 97 12.54 11.86 -28.35
CA GLY A 97 12.72 12.74 -27.19
C GLY A 97 11.49 12.83 -26.29
N LEU A 98 10.28 12.76 -26.85
CA LEU A 98 9.03 12.74 -26.10
C LEU A 98 8.81 11.39 -25.40
N GLU A 99 9.09 10.28 -26.08
CA GLU A 99 9.02 8.92 -25.54
C GLU A 99 9.98 8.77 -24.36
N ALA A 100 11.24 9.17 -24.51
CA ALA A 100 12.22 9.12 -23.42
C ALA A 100 11.80 9.95 -22.19
N ARG A 101 11.20 11.14 -22.41
CA ARG A 101 10.65 11.96 -21.31
C ARG A 101 9.44 11.31 -20.66
N HIS A 102 8.59 10.65 -21.45
CA HIS A 102 7.43 9.95 -20.94
C HIS A 102 7.86 8.76 -20.07
N GLU A 103 8.79 7.93 -20.56
CA GLU A 103 9.37 6.81 -19.83
C GLU A 103 10.06 7.25 -18.53
N ALA A 104 10.84 8.33 -18.58
CA ALA A 104 11.46 8.90 -17.39
C ALA A 104 10.41 9.35 -16.36
N ARG A 105 9.36 10.05 -16.80
CA ARG A 105 8.26 10.50 -15.92
C ARG A 105 7.48 9.34 -15.33
N THR A 106 7.16 8.31 -16.12
CA THR A 106 6.48 7.12 -15.61
C THR A 106 7.36 6.38 -14.61
N GLY A 107 8.66 6.27 -14.88
CA GLY A 107 9.62 5.69 -13.94
C GLY A 107 9.70 6.46 -12.63
N GLU A 108 9.78 7.79 -12.67
CA GLU A 108 9.75 8.66 -11.48
C GLU A 108 8.47 8.47 -10.67
N LEU A 109 7.31 8.46 -11.33
CA LEU A 109 6.01 8.22 -10.68
C LEU A 109 5.95 6.84 -10.03
N GLU A 110 6.39 5.79 -10.73
CA GLU A 110 6.44 4.43 -10.17
C GLU A 110 7.34 4.36 -8.94
N MET A 111 8.53 4.97 -8.99
CA MET A 111 9.44 5.00 -7.83
C MET A 111 8.84 5.78 -6.66
N ALA A 112 8.18 6.91 -6.93
CA ALA A 112 7.48 7.67 -5.90
C ALA A 112 6.32 6.87 -5.29
N HIS A 113 5.53 6.16 -6.11
CA HIS A 113 4.46 5.29 -5.65
C HIS A 113 5.00 4.13 -4.81
N ARG A 114 6.07 3.47 -5.25
CA ARG A 114 6.74 2.39 -4.49
C ARG A 114 7.31 2.89 -3.17
N ALA A 115 7.96 4.06 -3.15
CA ALA A 115 8.47 4.65 -1.93
C ALA A 115 7.34 5.00 -0.95
N ARG A 116 6.23 5.54 -1.46
CA ARG A 116 5.07 5.86 -0.63
C ARG A 116 4.39 4.62 -0.08
N SER A 117 4.29 3.54 -0.85
CA SER A 117 3.69 2.29 -0.37
C SER A 117 4.56 1.66 0.72
N THR A 118 5.88 1.61 0.54
CA THR A 118 6.78 1.06 1.55
C THR A 118 6.79 1.89 2.82
N GLU A 119 6.72 3.23 2.73
CA GLU A 119 6.58 4.12 3.88
C GLU A 119 5.28 3.84 4.65
N LEU A 120 4.15 3.71 3.93
CA LEU A 120 2.86 3.43 4.54
C LEU A 120 2.84 2.05 5.24
N GLU A 121 3.43 1.04 4.60
CA GLU A 121 3.59 -0.30 5.17
C GLU A 121 4.46 -0.28 6.42
N ALA A 122 5.60 0.40 6.37
CA ALA A 122 6.48 0.57 7.53
C ALA A 122 5.79 1.30 8.68
N ALA A 123 5.01 2.36 8.39
CA ALA A 123 4.23 3.06 9.39
C ALA A 123 3.14 2.17 10.02
N HIS A 124 2.45 1.38 9.20
CA HIS A 124 1.46 0.41 9.69
C HIS A 124 2.11 -0.67 10.57
N GLN A 125 3.22 -1.24 10.13
CA GLN A 125 3.99 -2.23 10.90
C GLN A 125 4.50 -1.62 12.22
N GLY A 126 4.99 -0.38 12.20
CA GLY A 126 5.39 0.36 13.39
C GLY A 126 4.25 0.51 14.40
N ARG A 127 3.03 0.88 13.95
CA ARG A 127 1.86 0.95 14.83
C ARG A 127 1.45 -0.41 15.38
N SER A 128 1.47 -1.46 14.55
CA SER A 128 1.12 -2.82 14.98
C SER A 128 2.09 -3.33 16.05
N THR A 129 3.40 -3.16 15.84
CA THR A 129 4.42 -3.58 16.80
C THR A 129 4.35 -2.78 18.10
N GLN A 130 4.09 -1.48 18.02
CA GLN A 130 3.85 -0.64 19.21
C GLN A 130 2.62 -1.10 20.00
N LEU A 131 1.52 -1.41 19.30
CA LEU A 131 0.29 -1.89 19.90
C LEU A 131 0.52 -3.23 20.60
N GLU A 132 1.17 -4.19 19.93
CA GLU A 132 1.56 -5.48 20.50
C GLU A 132 2.44 -5.32 21.75
N ALA A 133 3.44 -4.44 21.70
CA ALA A 133 4.30 -4.17 22.84
C ALA A 133 3.51 -3.60 24.03
N SER A 134 2.56 -2.69 23.76
CA SER A 134 1.71 -2.11 24.80
C SER A 134 0.77 -3.15 25.43
N TYR A 135 0.22 -4.07 24.63
CA TYR A 135 -0.60 -5.18 25.12
C TYR A 135 0.23 -6.16 25.95
N ARG A 136 1.42 -6.56 25.46
CA ARG A 136 2.32 -7.46 26.18
C ARG A 136 2.72 -6.89 27.54
N ALA A 137 3.05 -5.59 27.61
CA ALA A 137 3.39 -4.93 28.87
C ALA A 137 2.21 -4.90 29.86
N ARG A 138 1.01 -4.51 29.40
CA ARG A 138 -0.19 -4.52 30.26
C ARG A 138 -0.53 -5.92 30.75
N PHE A 139 -0.35 -6.92 29.90
CA PHE A 139 -0.59 -8.31 30.24
C PHE A 139 0.39 -8.79 31.32
N SER A 140 1.70 -8.53 31.17
CA SER A 140 2.69 -8.88 32.20
C SER A 140 2.44 -8.16 33.53
N ASP A 141 2.01 -6.90 33.49
CA ASP A 141 1.65 -6.15 34.69
C ASP A 141 0.43 -6.76 35.41
N LEU A 142 -0.58 -7.19 34.64
CA LEU A 142 -1.78 -7.81 35.17
C LEU A 142 -1.48 -9.19 35.78
N GLU A 143 -0.65 -10.00 35.12
CA GLU A 143 -0.17 -11.28 35.65
C GLU A 143 0.61 -11.10 36.95
N ALA A 144 1.53 -10.12 36.99
CA ALA A 144 2.28 -9.81 38.20
C ALA A 144 1.36 -9.37 39.36
N GLN A 145 0.33 -8.57 39.08
CA GLN A 145 -0.67 -8.17 40.07
C GLN A 145 -1.49 -9.37 40.55
N TYR A 146 -1.93 -10.25 39.65
CA TYR A 146 -2.64 -11.47 39.99
C TYR A 146 -1.81 -12.35 40.92
N HIS A 147 -0.55 -12.62 40.55
CA HIS A 147 0.35 -13.41 41.37
C HIS A 147 0.65 -12.76 42.72
N ARG A 148 0.79 -11.43 42.78
CA ARG A 148 0.98 -10.72 44.05
C ARG A 148 -0.23 -10.91 44.96
N ARG A 149 -1.44 -10.64 44.46
CA ARG A 149 -2.67 -10.77 45.23
C ARG A 149 -2.93 -12.20 45.68
N HIS A 150 -2.61 -13.18 44.84
CA HIS A 150 -2.70 -14.59 45.20
C HIS A 150 -1.76 -14.93 46.36
N ARG A 151 -0.49 -14.52 46.29
CA ARG A 151 0.48 -14.72 47.38
C ARG A 151 0.07 -14.00 48.67
N GLU A 152 -0.47 -12.78 48.57
CA GLU A 152 -0.97 -12.04 49.74
C GLU A 152 -2.13 -12.78 50.43
N LEU A 153 -3.05 -13.36 49.65
CA LEU A 153 -4.14 -14.17 50.17
C LEU A 153 -3.61 -15.44 50.85
N GLU A 154 -2.69 -16.17 50.20
CA GLU A 154 -2.05 -17.36 50.76
C GLU A 154 -1.31 -17.05 52.07
N GLN A 155 -0.52 -15.97 52.09
CA GLN A 155 0.18 -15.50 53.28
C GLN A 155 -0.80 -15.11 54.40
N GLY A 156 -1.89 -14.43 54.07
CA GLY A 156 -2.93 -14.06 55.03
C GLY A 156 -3.64 -15.29 55.62
N LEU A 157 -3.95 -16.29 54.79
CA LEU A 157 -4.53 -17.55 55.24
C LEU A 157 -3.54 -18.32 56.13
N ALA A 158 -2.28 -18.45 55.71
CA ALA A 158 -1.22 -19.12 56.48
C ALA A 158 -0.93 -18.42 57.82
N ALA A 159 -0.96 -17.08 57.85
CA ALA A 159 -0.79 -16.32 59.09
C ALA A 159 -1.96 -16.55 60.06
N ARG A 160 -3.20 -16.60 59.55
CA ARG A 160 -4.38 -16.91 60.35
C ARG A 160 -4.35 -18.32 60.91
N THR A 161 -3.97 -19.32 60.10
CA THR A 161 -3.88 -20.71 60.55
C THR A 161 -2.79 -20.86 61.61
N ALA A 162 -1.60 -20.29 61.39
CA ALA A 162 -0.52 -20.29 62.37
C ALA A 162 -0.90 -19.58 63.69
N HIS A 163 -1.63 -18.45 63.61
CA HIS A 163 -2.12 -17.77 64.80
C HIS A 163 -3.11 -18.63 65.58
N LEU A 164 -4.09 -19.25 64.90
CA LEU A 164 -5.05 -20.15 65.53
C LEU A 164 -4.37 -21.37 66.16
N GLU A 165 -3.38 -21.97 65.48
CA GLU A 165 -2.57 -23.06 66.02
C GLU A 165 -1.82 -22.61 67.28
N SER A 166 -1.18 -21.44 67.26
CA SER A 166 -0.48 -20.90 68.43
C SER A 166 -1.40 -20.68 69.63
N VAL A 167 -2.57 -20.06 69.42
CA VAL A 167 -3.57 -19.83 70.48
C VAL A 167 -4.12 -21.16 71.01
N PHE A 168 -4.42 -22.10 70.12
CA PHE A 168 -4.87 -23.44 70.49
C PHE A 168 -3.81 -24.18 71.32
N SER A 169 -2.57 -24.21 70.85
CA SER A 169 -1.44 -24.83 71.56
C SER A 169 -1.19 -24.18 72.92
N GLN A 170 -1.26 -22.84 73.01
CA GLN A 170 -1.14 -22.14 74.28
C GLN A 170 -2.21 -22.59 75.27
N ARG A 171 -3.49 -22.55 74.88
CA ARG A 171 -4.60 -22.94 75.75
C ARG A 171 -4.55 -24.42 76.12
N HIS A 172 -4.14 -25.27 75.19
CA HIS A 172 -3.94 -26.70 75.44
C HIS A 172 -2.85 -26.92 76.50
N ASN A 173 -1.72 -26.21 76.39
CA ASN A 173 -0.63 -26.27 77.37
C ASN A 173 -1.11 -25.75 78.74
N GLU A 174 -1.79 -24.60 78.80
CA GLU A 174 -2.36 -24.06 80.04
C GLU A 174 -3.29 -25.07 80.72
N LEU A 175 -4.26 -25.64 79.99
CA LEU A 175 -5.16 -26.66 80.53
C LEU A 175 -4.42 -27.91 80.99
N THR A 176 -3.41 -28.36 80.24
CA THR A 176 -2.59 -29.52 80.60
C THR A 176 -1.81 -29.27 81.89
N THR A 177 -1.22 -28.08 82.05
CA THR A 177 -0.51 -27.69 83.29
C THR A 177 -1.43 -27.54 84.50
N LEU A 178 -2.66 -27.04 84.30
CA LEU A 178 -3.67 -26.99 85.38
C LEU A 178 -4.12 -28.39 85.78
N LEU A 179 -4.34 -29.28 84.82
CA LEU A 179 -4.69 -30.67 85.10
C LEU A 179 -3.56 -31.43 85.79
N SER A 180 -2.30 -31.23 85.39
CA SER A 180 -1.15 -31.83 86.08
C SER A 180 -1.05 -31.32 87.51
N ARG A 181 -1.17 -30.01 87.71
CA ARG A 181 -1.17 -29.41 89.05
C ARG A 181 -2.30 -29.93 89.93
N ALA A 182 -3.53 -30.03 89.41
CA ALA A 182 -4.66 -30.57 90.18
C ALA A 182 -4.45 -32.05 90.53
N ARG A 183 -3.87 -32.85 89.62
CA ARG A 183 -3.48 -34.24 89.90
C ARG A 183 -2.39 -34.33 90.96
N ASP A 184 -1.40 -33.44 90.92
CA ASP A 184 -0.34 -33.38 91.91
C ASP A 184 -0.90 -32.96 93.28
N GLU A 185 -1.78 -31.96 93.33
CA GLU A 185 -2.50 -31.53 94.54
C GLU A 185 -3.36 -32.67 95.10
N GLN A 186 -4.08 -33.41 94.26
CA GLN A 186 -4.83 -34.60 94.69
C GLN A 186 -3.92 -35.72 95.19
N GLY A 187 -2.80 -35.98 94.51
CA GLY A 187 -1.80 -36.96 94.94
C GLY A 187 -1.17 -36.61 96.29
N GLN A 188 -0.84 -35.33 96.50
CA GLN A 188 -0.39 -34.80 97.78
C GLN A 188 -1.46 -34.94 98.86
N PHE A 189 -2.71 -34.59 98.58
CA PHE A 189 -3.82 -34.76 99.51
C PHE A 189 -3.99 -36.24 99.91
N VAL A 190 -3.98 -37.16 98.95
CA VAL A 190 -4.08 -38.60 99.22
C VAL A 190 -2.86 -39.11 100.01
N ALA A 191 -1.65 -38.63 99.70
CA ALA A 191 -0.45 -38.99 100.45
C ALA A 191 -0.46 -38.45 101.89
N GLN A 192 -0.88 -37.20 102.09
CA GLN A 192 -1.10 -36.60 103.41
C GLN A 192 -2.17 -37.36 104.19
N TYR A 193 -3.30 -37.70 103.56
CA TYR A 193 -4.34 -38.52 104.17
C TYR A 193 -3.82 -39.91 104.58
N ARG A 194 -3.05 -40.59 103.72
CA ARG A 194 -2.39 -41.85 104.06
C ARG A 194 -1.42 -41.72 105.23
N ALA A 195 -0.59 -40.66 105.24
CA ALA A 195 0.33 -40.40 106.35
C ALA A 195 -0.41 -40.11 107.67
N LEU A 196 -1.51 -39.36 107.61
CA LEU A 196 -2.38 -39.09 108.75
C LEU A 196 -2.97 -40.40 109.30
N VAL A 197 -3.55 -41.24 108.43
CA VAL A 197 -4.07 -42.57 108.80
C VAL A 197 -2.97 -43.46 109.39
N ALA A 198 -1.77 -43.45 108.82
CA ALA A 198 -0.62 -44.20 109.36
C ALA A 198 -0.19 -43.68 110.74
N SER A 199 -0.19 -42.37 110.97
CA SER A 199 0.12 -41.79 112.29
C SER A 199 -0.94 -42.12 113.35
N PHE A 200 -2.22 -42.16 112.97
CA PHE A 200 -3.29 -42.64 113.85
C PHE A 200 -3.13 -44.14 114.17
N TYR A 201 -2.70 -44.94 113.20
CA TYR A 201 -2.40 -46.36 113.42
C TYR A 201 -1.20 -46.56 114.35
N GLU A 202 -0.14 -45.75 114.24
CA GLU A 202 1.00 -45.77 115.18
C GLU A 202 0.62 -45.31 116.59
N LEU A 203 -0.32 -44.37 116.73
CA LEU A 203 -0.82 -43.94 118.03
C LEU A 203 -1.72 -45.03 118.66
N ALA A 204 -2.52 -45.72 117.84
CA ALA A 204 -3.32 -46.87 118.26
C ALA A 204 -2.44 -48.07 118.66
N SER A 205 -1.33 -48.31 117.97
CA SER A 205 -0.40 -49.40 118.31
C SER A 205 0.43 -49.13 119.57
N ARG A 206 0.61 -47.86 119.98
CA ARG A 206 1.19 -47.49 121.30
C ARG A 206 0.23 -47.69 122.47
N HIS A 207 -1.06 -47.92 122.22
CA HIS A 207 -2.10 -48.20 123.22
C HIS A 207 -2.83 -49.53 122.95
N ALA A 208 -2.07 -50.64 122.93
CA ALA A 208 -2.60 -51.99 123.04
C ALA A 208 -1.77 -52.73 124.12
N GLN A 209 -2.29 -53.41 125.15
CA GLN A 209 -3.64 -53.94 125.45
C GLN A 209 -3.66 -54.46 126.94
N PRO A 210 -4.73 -55.05 127.54
CA PRO A 210 -5.27 -56.37 127.12
C PRO A 210 -6.81 -56.56 127.17
N GLU A 211 -7.29 -57.39 126.22
CA GLU A 211 -8.32 -58.44 126.31
C GLU A 211 -9.66 -58.18 127.07
N GLY A 212 -10.79 -58.32 126.33
CA GLY A 212 -12.02 -58.92 126.89
C GLY A 212 -13.39 -58.32 126.50
N SER A 213 -14.01 -58.86 125.44
CA SER A 213 -15.49 -59.06 125.24
C SER A 213 -16.37 -57.91 124.71
N PRO A 214 -17.52 -58.22 124.06
CA PRO A 214 -17.68 -58.90 122.77
C PRO A 214 -18.29 -57.96 121.70
N LEU A 215 -18.18 -58.37 120.44
CA LEU A 215 -18.77 -57.73 119.25
C LEU A 215 -20.30 -57.60 119.33
N PRO A 216 -20.89 -56.47 118.87
CA PRO A 216 -22.18 -56.46 118.22
C PRO A 216 -21.98 -56.55 116.70
N THR A 217 -22.43 -57.66 116.15
CA THR A 217 -22.70 -57.89 114.74
C THR A 217 -23.81 -56.94 114.28
N GLU A 218 -23.51 -55.98 113.39
CA GLU A 218 -24.41 -55.44 112.35
C GLU A 218 -23.55 -54.55 111.41
N LEU A 219 -23.51 -54.91 110.12
CA LEU A 219 -22.79 -54.21 109.05
C LEU A 219 -23.73 -53.19 108.37
N PRO A 220 -23.43 -51.88 108.32
CA PRO A 220 -23.97 -51.03 107.27
C PRO A 220 -23.18 -51.27 105.98
N GLN A 221 -23.95 -51.62 104.95
CA GLN A 221 -23.54 -51.98 103.61
C GLN A 221 -22.61 -50.92 103.00
N GLY A 222 -21.50 -51.39 102.43
CA GLY A 222 -20.72 -50.59 101.50
C GLY A 222 -21.53 -50.27 100.25
N THR A 223 -21.27 -49.10 99.68
CA THR A 223 -21.25 -48.99 98.22
C THR A 223 -20.10 -48.07 97.82
N ALA A 224 -19.18 -48.74 97.13
CA ALA A 224 -18.04 -48.26 96.38
C ALA A 224 -18.13 -46.81 95.87
N VAL A 225 -17.08 -46.07 96.19
CA VAL A 225 -16.45 -45.15 95.24
C VAL A 225 -16.22 -45.89 93.91
N PRO A 226 -16.43 -45.24 92.77
CA PRO A 226 -15.47 -45.40 91.69
C PRO A 226 -14.95 -44.03 91.25
N LEU A 227 -13.62 -43.94 91.26
CA LEU A 227 -12.81 -42.98 90.53
C LEU A 227 -12.26 -43.73 89.28
N PRO A 228 -11.71 -43.03 88.28
CA PRO A 228 -12.32 -42.77 86.98
C PRO A 228 -11.61 -43.51 85.83
N GLU A 229 -12.15 -43.42 84.61
CA GLU A 229 -11.49 -43.49 83.29
C GLU A 229 -12.63 -43.45 82.25
N GLY A 230 -12.60 -42.82 81.09
CA GLY A 230 -11.55 -42.31 80.23
C GLY A 230 -11.99 -42.59 78.78
N THR A 231 -12.32 -41.51 78.03
CA THR A 231 -12.30 -41.39 76.55
C THR A 231 -13.13 -42.33 75.63
N GLN A 232 -14.09 -41.75 74.88
CA GLN A 232 -14.06 -41.49 73.42
C GLN A 232 -15.44 -40.95 72.98
N SER A 233 -15.52 -39.70 72.52
CA SER A 233 -15.48 -39.27 71.11
C SER A 233 -16.75 -39.61 70.30
N LEU A 234 -17.60 -38.61 70.04
CA LEU A 234 -17.93 -38.11 68.69
C LEU A 234 -19.20 -37.24 68.67
N LEU A 235 -19.00 -36.02 68.18
CA LEU A 235 -19.88 -35.22 67.31
C LEU A 235 -21.19 -34.62 67.89
N PRO A 236 -21.33 -33.28 67.95
CA PRO A 236 -22.63 -32.65 68.08
C PRO A 236 -23.41 -32.65 66.74
N PRO A 237 -24.76 -32.66 66.78
CA PRO A 237 -25.60 -32.77 65.59
C PRO A 237 -25.58 -31.51 64.73
N ALA A 238 -25.68 -31.73 63.41
CA ALA A 238 -25.76 -30.73 62.36
C ALA A 238 -26.97 -29.78 62.51
N PRO A 239 -26.86 -28.51 62.08
CA PRO A 239 -28.02 -27.68 61.82
C PRO A 239 -28.57 -27.97 60.40
N ASN A 240 -29.87 -28.29 60.38
CA ASN A 240 -30.89 -28.20 59.34
C ASN A 240 -30.52 -27.88 57.87
N GLU A 241 -31.11 -28.70 57.00
CA GLU A 241 -31.27 -28.62 55.54
C GLU A 241 -32.08 -27.37 55.05
N PRO A 242 -32.56 -27.32 53.78
CA PRO A 242 -31.83 -26.89 52.59
C PRO A 242 -32.54 -25.70 51.91
N VAL A 243 -31.82 -24.89 51.13
CA VAL A 243 -32.46 -24.09 50.07
C VAL A 243 -31.73 -24.33 48.77
N SER A 244 -32.14 -25.40 48.10
CA SER A 244 -32.07 -25.48 46.65
C SER A 244 -33.14 -24.55 46.07
N ALA A 245 -32.73 -23.52 45.36
CA ALA A 245 -33.49 -22.98 44.25
C ALA A 245 -32.56 -22.95 43.03
N LEU A 246 -32.53 -24.08 42.34
CA LEU A 246 -32.15 -24.16 40.94
C LEU A 246 -33.32 -23.56 40.13
N SER A 247 -33.08 -22.57 39.28
CA SER A 247 -33.90 -22.43 38.07
C SER A 247 -33.14 -21.68 37.00
N ALA A 248 -33.04 -22.36 35.86
CA ALA A 248 -32.40 -21.93 34.63
C ALA A 248 -33.21 -20.83 33.92
N ALA A 249 -32.52 -19.95 33.20
CA ALA A 249 -32.99 -19.43 31.91
C ALA A 249 -31.84 -18.68 31.22
N THR A 250 -31.29 -19.29 30.17
CA THR A 250 -30.60 -18.62 29.06
C THR A 250 -31.65 -17.90 28.17
N PRO A 251 -31.23 -17.29 27.06
CA PRO A 251 -30.96 -15.86 26.82
C PRO A 251 -32.17 -15.11 26.26
N ASP A 252 -32.16 -13.77 26.26
CA ASP A 252 -32.79 -13.07 25.13
C ASP A 252 -32.26 -11.65 24.93
N ALA A 253 -32.18 -11.27 23.65
CA ALA A 253 -31.85 -9.95 23.15
C ALA A 253 -32.96 -8.93 23.51
N PRO A 254 -32.75 -7.66 23.16
CA PRO A 254 -33.74 -7.07 22.27
C PRO A 254 -33.06 -6.39 21.07
N GLU A 255 -33.47 -6.82 19.88
CA GLU A 255 -33.70 -5.89 18.78
C GLU A 255 -35.00 -5.13 19.09
N ASP A 256 -34.95 -3.81 18.95
CA ASP A 256 -35.99 -3.07 18.23
C ASP A 256 -35.37 -1.73 17.79
N GLY A 257 -35.29 -1.57 16.48
CA GLY A 257 -35.01 -0.31 15.83
C GLY A 257 -36.27 0.55 15.74
N GLU A 258 -36.07 1.84 15.50
CA GLU A 258 -36.61 2.50 14.32
C GLU A 258 -36.20 3.98 14.29
N ASP A 259 -35.87 4.40 13.06
CA ASP A 259 -35.98 5.75 12.51
C ASP A 259 -35.17 6.91 13.13
N ARG A 260 -34.15 7.32 12.36
CA ARG A 260 -34.36 8.46 11.45
C ARG A 260 -33.30 8.57 10.37
N SER A 261 -33.81 8.47 9.15
CA SER A 261 -33.28 9.03 7.92
C SER A 261 -33.13 10.56 7.98
N ALA A 262 -32.01 11.07 7.48
CA ALA A 262 -31.82 12.39 6.87
C ALA A 262 -30.37 12.39 6.32
N VAL A 263 -30.11 12.02 5.05
CA VAL A 263 -30.35 12.79 3.83
C VAL A 263 -30.11 14.30 4.00
N ALA A 264 -29.03 14.75 3.35
CA ALA A 264 -28.76 16.08 2.82
C ALA A 264 -28.62 17.25 3.80
N ARG A 265 -27.42 17.84 3.81
CA ARG A 265 -27.26 19.25 3.42
C ARG A 265 -25.83 19.54 2.97
N VAL A 266 -25.75 19.78 1.66
CA VAL A 266 -24.76 20.63 1.00
C VAL A 266 -24.95 22.07 1.51
N THR A 267 -23.84 22.71 1.88
CA THR A 267 -23.59 24.17 1.91
C THR A 267 -22.06 24.27 1.89
N GLU A 268 -21.36 24.49 0.78
CA GLU A 268 -21.31 25.68 -0.09
C GLU A 268 -21.51 27.04 0.60
N GLN A 269 -20.58 27.93 0.27
CA GLN A 269 -20.47 29.38 0.57
C GLN A 269 -19.92 29.76 1.95
N GLN A 270 -18.63 30.13 1.99
CA GLN A 270 -18.06 31.47 1.73
C GLN A 270 -18.10 32.35 2.98
N PHE A 271 -17.00 33.05 3.22
CA PHE A 271 -16.83 34.39 3.79
C PHE A 271 -15.45 34.40 4.48
N VAL A 272 -14.55 35.36 4.29
CA VAL A 272 -14.37 36.45 3.33
C VAL A 272 -12.87 36.79 3.39
#